data_AF-F4RT47-F1
#
_entry.id   AF-F4RT47-F1
#
_cell.length_a   1.000
_cell.length_b   1.000
_cell.length_c   1.000
_cell.angle_alpha   90.00
_cell.angle_beta   90.00
_cell.angle_gamma   90.00
#
_symmetry.space_group_name_H-M   'P 1'
#
loop_
_entity.id
_entity.type
_entity.pdbx_description
1 polymer ?
#
loop_
_entity_poly.entity_id
_entity_poly.type
_entity_poly.pdbx_seq_one_letter_code
_entity_poly.pdbx_strand_id
1 'polypeptide(L)'
;MIKQTKSNQIGEEEMQIKDLIKGFQSCTTPFQKIQHWMSIREASNSMPTSVLQVTCSGLLNYKRSLILDFVIGEIDDLCEELELLTMSYRYAMKDRIHSGIQYESVKKYKNIFNKEEQKKLGKFGIILEKNWSKFEENQLFQFWAHYMDIHFEVSGPIKAFLETQVIMTNLIKTSVKVSKVLQTVDEVFPIFLDWCNVSILTHRESLVNDIKLMNGSEFSNLFSLQSSLYCGFQIYGRWNLEEKKKIFEFWLSYTTLYLQLYNSRQSRTWFCNMENLIVRDLDNLKLVLDDFEKEKEISKKMMNKLLKLFQEKKRQLI
;
A
#
# COMPACT_ATOMS: atom_id res chain seq x y z
N MET A 1 6.05 -40.78 -4.54
CA MET A 1 4.99 -40.37 -3.58
C MET A 1 4.78 -38.85 -3.45
N ILE A 2 5.78 -37.97 -3.60
CA ILE A 2 5.60 -36.51 -3.42
C ILE A 2 4.77 -35.82 -4.54
N LYS A 3 4.78 -36.35 -5.78
CA LYS A 3 4.02 -35.78 -6.92
C LYS A 3 2.50 -36.00 -6.82
N GLN A 4 2.05 -37.13 -6.27
CA GLN A 4 0.61 -37.45 -6.13
C GLN A 4 -0.09 -36.53 -5.12
N THR A 5 0.58 -36.15 -4.02
CA THR A 5 -0.02 -35.28 -2.99
C THR A 5 -0.24 -33.85 -3.50
N LYS A 6 0.65 -33.33 -4.36
CA LYS A 6 0.48 -31.99 -4.97
C LYS A 6 -0.66 -31.96 -6.00
N SER A 7 -0.88 -33.04 -6.74
CA SER A 7 -1.95 -33.12 -7.74
C SER A 7 -3.34 -33.13 -7.09
N ASN A 8 -3.50 -33.86 -5.98
CA ASN A 8 -4.79 -33.94 -5.28
C ASN A 8 -5.19 -32.62 -4.63
N GLN A 9 -4.22 -31.88 -4.07
CA GLN A 9 -4.46 -30.61 -3.41
C GLN A 9 -4.88 -29.49 -4.38
N ILE A 10 -4.31 -29.46 -5.60
CA ILE A 10 -4.75 -28.53 -6.65
C ILE A 10 -6.21 -28.81 -7.04
N GLY A 11 -6.59 -30.08 -7.12
CA GLY A 11 -7.98 -30.48 -7.40
C GLY A 11 -8.96 -30.03 -6.31
N GLU A 12 -8.59 -30.13 -5.03
CA GLU A 12 -9.41 -29.70 -3.90
C GLU A 12 -9.60 -28.17 -3.87
N GLU A 13 -8.55 -27.37 -4.10
CA GLU A 13 -8.67 -25.90 -4.14
C GLU A 13 -9.54 -25.44 -5.31
N GLU A 14 -9.35 -26.01 -6.50
CA GLU A 14 -10.19 -25.69 -7.67
C GLU A 14 -11.65 -26.07 -7.44
N MET A 15 -11.91 -27.19 -6.74
CA MET A 15 -13.24 -27.62 -6.36
C MET A 15 -13.88 -26.62 -5.38
N GLN A 16 -13.15 -26.22 -4.32
CA GLN A 16 -13.63 -25.21 -3.38
C GLN A 16 -13.96 -23.87 -4.06
N ILE A 17 -13.09 -23.39 -4.97
CA ILE A 17 -13.36 -22.16 -5.74
C ILE A 17 -14.62 -22.33 -6.60
N LYS A 18 -14.78 -23.47 -7.28
CA LYS A 18 -15.96 -23.75 -8.10
C LYS A 18 -17.23 -23.82 -7.27
N ASP A 19 -17.20 -24.46 -6.12
CA ASP A 19 -18.35 -24.59 -5.22
C ASP A 19 -18.77 -23.23 -4.64
N LEU A 20 -17.79 -22.39 -4.27
CA LEU A 20 -18.04 -21.00 -3.85
C LEU A 20 -18.70 -20.19 -4.96
N ILE A 21 -18.14 -20.24 -6.17
CA ILE A 21 -18.72 -19.53 -7.33
C ILE A 21 -20.13 -20.04 -7.62
N LYS A 22 -20.34 -21.36 -7.59
CA LYS A 22 -21.64 -21.99 -7.85
C LYS A 22 -22.67 -21.61 -6.78
N GLY A 23 -22.29 -21.62 -5.51
CA GLY A 23 -23.16 -21.21 -4.40
C GLY A 23 -23.55 -19.73 -4.47
N PHE A 24 -22.61 -18.86 -4.86
CA PHE A 24 -22.92 -17.45 -5.10
C PHE A 24 -23.85 -17.28 -6.31
N GLN A 25 -23.62 -18.03 -7.39
CA GLN A 25 -24.46 -17.99 -8.61
C GLN A 25 -25.87 -18.53 -8.39
N SER A 26 -26.08 -19.45 -7.43
CA SER A 26 -27.42 -19.93 -7.10
C SER A 26 -28.22 -18.95 -6.22
N CYS A 27 -27.60 -17.89 -5.71
CA CYS A 27 -28.30 -16.85 -4.96
C CYS A 27 -29.02 -15.89 -5.92
N THR A 28 -30.34 -15.81 -5.79
CA THR A 28 -31.22 -15.03 -6.68
C THR A 28 -31.51 -13.63 -6.18
N THR A 29 -31.39 -13.38 -4.86
CA THR A 29 -31.65 -12.07 -4.25
C THR A 29 -30.40 -11.48 -3.62
N PRO A 30 -30.34 -10.15 -3.43
CA PRO A 30 -29.22 -9.52 -2.77
C PRO A 30 -28.96 -10.03 -1.34
N PHE A 31 -30.04 -10.23 -0.59
CA PHE A 31 -29.99 -10.77 0.76
C PHE A 31 -29.41 -12.20 0.79
N GLN A 32 -29.83 -13.08 -0.14
CA GLN A 32 -29.26 -14.43 -0.25
C GLN A 32 -27.75 -14.40 -0.53
N LYS A 33 -27.30 -13.49 -1.40
CA LYS A 33 -25.87 -13.32 -1.70
C LYS A 33 -25.09 -12.84 -0.49
N ILE A 34 -25.64 -11.94 0.31
CA ILE A 34 -25.01 -11.47 1.54
C ILE A 34 -24.95 -12.59 2.58
N GLN A 35 -26.05 -13.31 2.80
CA GLN A 35 -26.09 -14.48 3.69
C GLN A 35 -25.08 -15.56 3.26
N HIS A 36 -24.93 -15.78 1.95
CA HIS A 36 -23.89 -16.66 1.42
C HIS A 36 -22.50 -16.18 1.84
N TRP A 37 -22.15 -14.90 1.62
CA TRP A 37 -20.88 -14.34 2.07
C TRP A 37 -20.71 -14.33 3.60
N MET A 38 -21.78 -14.24 4.39
CA MET A 38 -21.71 -14.36 5.85
C MET A 38 -21.41 -15.79 6.29
N SER A 39 -22.08 -16.79 5.73
CA SER A 39 -21.75 -18.21 5.95
C SER A 39 -20.30 -18.51 5.54
N ILE A 40 -19.83 -17.72 4.56
CA ILE A 40 -18.47 -17.52 4.08
C ILE A 40 -17.39 -17.29 5.14
N ARG A 41 -17.78 -16.42 6.07
CA ARG A 41 -16.87 -15.58 6.86
C ARG A 41 -16.10 -16.40 7.89
N GLU A 42 -16.78 -17.33 8.55
CA GLU A 42 -16.18 -18.19 9.58
C GLU A 42 -15.10 -19.10 9.00
N ALA A 43 -15.29 -19.54 7.75
CA ALA A 43 -14.31 -20.34 7.03
C ALA A 43 -13.09 -19.53 6.56
N SER A 44 -13.14 -18.19 6.57
CA SER A 44 -12.08 -17.33 6.02
C SER A 44 -10.71 -17.55 6.68
N ASN A 45 -10.68 -17.91 7.96
CA ASN A 45 -9.45 -18.23 8.69
C ASN A 45 -8.77 -19.52 8.23
N SER A 46 -9.52 -20.44 7.62
CA SER A 46 -9.04 -21.75 7.19
C SER A 46 -8.88 -21.89 5.68
N MET A 47 -9.39 -20.93 4.90
CA MET A 47 -9.32 -20.98 3.44
C MET A 47 -7.88 -20.99 2.91
N PRO A 48 -7.62 -21.60 1.75
CA PRO A 48 -6.42 -21.29 0.96
C PRO A 48 -6.33 -19.79 0.61
N THR A 49 -5.13 -19.26 0.39
CA THR A 49 -4.93 -17.82 0.06
C THR A 49 -5.56 -17.44 -1.28
N SER A 50 -5.53 -18.36 -2.25
CA SER A 50 -6.24 -18.24 -3.54
C SER A 50 -7.74 -18.05 -3.34
N VAL A 51 -8.36 -18.94 -2.56
CA VAL A 51 -9.79 -18.91 -2.24
C VAL A 51 -10.16 -17.61 -1.51
N LEU A 52 -9.32 -17.17 -0.56
CA LEU A 52 -9.54 -15.93 0.18
C LEU A 52 -9.51 -14.71 -0.75
N GLN A 53 -8.54 -14.62 -1.67
CA GLN A 53 -8.46 -13.54 -2.65
C GLN A 53 -9.66 -13.53 -3.60
N VAL A 54 -10.06 -14.70 -4.13
CA VAL A 54 -11.23 -14.82 -5.01
C VAL A 54 -12.52 -14.38 -4.28
N THR A 55 -12.68 -14.81 -3.03
CA THR A 55 -13.81 -14.44 -2.18
C THR A 55 -13.87 -12.93 -1.94
N CYS A 56 -12.75 -12.33 -1.54
CA CYS A 56 -12.64 -10.88 -1.33
C CYS A 56 -12.93 -10.09 -2.62
N SER A 57 -12.36 -10.51 -3.75
CA SER A 57 -12.61 -9.88 -5.04
C SER A 57 -14.07 -10.02 -5.50
N GLY A 58 -14.67 -11.19 -5.31
CA GLY A 58 -16.08 -11.42 -5.59
C GLY A 58 -16.99 -10.50 -4.77
N LEU A 59 -16.71 -10.38 -3.47
CA LEU A 59 -17.44 -9.50 -2.56
C LEU A 59 -17.33 -8.01 -2.97
N LEU A 60 -16.12 -7.53 -3.27
CA LEU A 60 -15.90 -6.14 -3.70
C LEU A 60 -16.61 -5.80 -5.01
N ASN A 61 -16.52 -6.70 -6.00
CA ASN A 61 -17.24 -6.53 -7.27
C ASN A 61 -18.75 -6.50 -7.06
N TYR A 62 -19.27 -7.37 -6.18
CA TYR A 62 -20.68 -7.42 -5.84
C TYR A 62 -21.17 -6.17 -5.11
N LYS A 63 -20.39 -5.67 -4.14
CA LYS A 63 -20.68 -4.40 -3.44
C LYS A 63 -20.82 -3.25 -4.43
N ARG A 64 -19.94 -3.17 -5.44
CA ARG A 64 -20.01 -2.14 -6.49
C ARG A 64 -21.26 -2.27 -7.36
N SER A 65 -21.63 -3.48 -7.78
CA SER A 65 -22.88 -3.67 -8.54
C SER A 65 -24.10 -3.24 -7.72
N LEU A 66 -24.14 -3.57 -6.43
CA LEU A 66 -25.26 -3.18 -5.57
C LEU A 66 -25.43 -1.67 -5.46
N ILE A 67 -24.34 -0.91 -5.32
CA ILE A 67 -24.38 0.55 -5.24
C ILE A 67 -24.94 1.17 -6.54
N LEU A 68 -24.70 0.54 -7.69
CA LEU A 68 -25.21 1.02 -8.98
C LEU A 68 -26.69 0.65 -9.21
N ASP A 69 -27.14 -0.48 -8.67
CA ASP A 69 -28.43 -1.08 -9.00
C ASP A 69 -29.59 -0.68 -8.07
N PHE A 70 -29.33 -0.08 -6.89
CA PHE A 70 -30.35 0.15 -5.85
C PHE A 70 -30.45 1.61 -5.37
N VAL A 71 -31.63 2.00 -4.87
CA VAL A 71 -31.93 3.32 -4.29
C VAL A 71 -31.44 3.39 -2.83
N ILE A 72 -30.77 4.49 -2.48
CA ILE A 72 -29.95 4.74 -1.28
C ILE A 72 -30.59 4.32 0.06
N GLY A 73 -31.92 4.27 0.21
CA GLY A 73 -32.58 4.07 1.51
C GLY A 73 -32.81 2.62 1.98
N GLU A 74 -32.77 1.61 1.10
CA GLU A 74 -33.04 0.21 1.48
C GLU A 74 -31.77 -0.64 1.71
N ILE A 75 -30.59 -0.01 1.58
CA ILE A 75 -29.30 -0.70 1.48
C ILE A 75 -28.37 -0.37 2.66
N ASP A 76 -28.71 0.61 3.52
CA ASP A 76 -27.76 1.09 4.53
C ASP A 76 -27.29 -0.03 5.48
N ASP A 77 -28.21 -0.83 6.00
CA ASP A 77 -27.88 -1.99 6.86
C ASP A 77 -27.03 -3.03 6.09
N LEU A 78 -27.37 -3.29 4.82
CA LEU A 78 -26.63 -4.23 3.96
C LEU A 78 -25.23 -3.71 3.60
N CYS A 79 -25.07 -2.40 3.44
CA CYS A 79 -23.80 -1.75 3.18
C CYS A 79 -22.86 -1.87 4.38
N GLU A 80 -23.38 -1.69 5.60
CA GLU A 80 -22.59 -1.87 6.82
C GLU A 80 -22.14 -3.33 6.98
N GLU A 81 -23.03 -4.30 6.76
CA GLU A 81 -22.69 -5.73 6.80
C GLU A 81 -21.63 -6.10 5.75
N LEU A 82 -21.75 -5.59 4.52
CA LEU A 82 -20.77 -5.79 3.45
C LEU A 82 -19.42 -5.16 3.78
N GLU A 83 -19.40 -4.01 4.45
CA GLU A 83 -18.16 -3.38 4.90
C GLU A 83 -17.47 -4.21 5.98
N LEU A 84 -18.22 -4.69 6.98
CA LEU A 84 -17.70 -5.60 8.01
C LEU A 84 -17.15 -6.89 7.42
N LEU A 85 -17.84 -7.48 6.43
CA LEU A 85 -17.36 -8.65 5.70
C LEU A 85 -16.06 -8.34 4.95
N THR A 86 -16.03 -7.24 4.20
CA THR A 86 -14.84 -6.80 3.44
C THR A 86 -13.64 -6.62 4.37
N MET A 87 -13.84 -5.94 5.50
CA MET A 87 -12.81 -5.76 6.52
C MET A 87 -12.32 -7.09 7.09
N SER A 88 -13.22 -8.04 7.36
CA SER A 88 -12.81 -9.36 7.88
C SER A 88 -11.90 -10.13 6.90
N TYR A 89 -12.21 -10.13 5.61
CA TYR A 89 -11.38 -10.76 4.58
C TYR A 89 -10.05 -10.03 4.39
N ARG A 90 -10.04 -8.70 4.49
CA ARG A 90 -8.81 -7.89 4.46
C ARG A 90 -7.88 -8.21 5.64
N TYR A 91 -8.43 -8.34 6.85
CA TYR A 91 -7.66 -8.74 8.03
C TYR A 91 -7.10 -10.15 7.87
N ALA A 92 -7.91 -11.11 7.46
CA ALA A 92 -7.44 -12.48 7.19
C ALA A 92 -6.30 -12.50 6.15
N MET A 93 -6.38 -11.68 5.09
CA MET A 93 -5.33 -11.58 4.08
C MET A 93 -4.08 -10.91 4.65
N LYS A 94 -4.25 -9.82 5.42
CA LYS A 94 -3.17 -9.10 6.10
C LYS A 94 -2.39 -10.05 7.00
N ASP A 95 -3.08 -10.82 7.84
CA ASP A 95 -2.45 -11.73 8.80
C ASP A 95 -1.64 -12.81 8.09
N ARG A 96 -2.11 -13.32 6.94
CA ARG A 96 -1.36 -14.28 6.11
C ARG A 96 -0.10 -13.70 5.49
N ILE A 97 -0.16 -12.43 5.05
CA ILE A 97 1.02 -11.74 4.53
C ILE A 97 2.04 -11.52 5.66
N HIS A 98 1.60 -11.06 6.83
CA HIS A 98 2.50 -10.71 7.95
C HIS A 98 3.11 -11.92 8.63
N SER A 99 2.33 -12.98 8.83
CA SER A 99 2.79 -14.19 9.50
C SER A 99 3.86 -14.94 8.71
N GLY A 100 4.07 -14.62 7.42
CA GLY A 100 5.03 -15.32 6.59
C GLY A 100 4.68 -16.80 6.38
N ILE A 101 3.48 -17.22 6.80
CA ILE A 101 2.97 -18.60 6.74
C ILE A 101 2.94 -19.15 5.29
N GLN A 102 3.12 -18.28 4.29
CA GLN A 102 3.35 -18.65 2.89
C GLN A 102 4.70 -19.33 2.63
N TYR A 103 5.62 -19.29 3.58
CA TYR A 103 6.93 -19.91 3.56
C TYR A 103 7.06 -21.08 4.56
N GLU A 104 6.05 -21.33 5.39
CA GLU A 104 6.06 -22.47 6.29
C GLU A 104 5.87 -23.78 5.52
N SER A 105 6.69 -24.77 5.86
CA SER A 105 6.73 -26.12 5.29
C SER A 105 5.45 -26.94 5.52
N VAL A 106 4.46 -26.37 6.23
CA VAL A 106 3.16 -26.97 6.45
C VAL A 106 2.25 -26.58 5.28
N LYS A 107 1.89 -27.59 4.49
CA LYS A 107 1.10 -27.60 3.24
C LYS A 107 -0.23 -26.78 3.22
N LYS A 108 -0.55 -25.94 4.20
CA LYS A 108 -1.86 -25.31 4.36
C LYS A 108 -2.06 -24.04 3.52
N TYR A 109 -1.01 -23.32 3.14
CA TYR A 109 -1.15 -22.05 2.41
C TYR A 109 -0.19 -21.94 1.22
N LYS A 110 -0.77 -21.94 0.01
CA LYS A 110 -0.03 -21.73 -1.23
C LYS A 110 0.37 -20.25 -1.39
N ASN A 111 1.63 -19.99 -1.72
CA ASN A 111 2.06 -18.64 -2.13
C ASN A 111 1.48 -18.32 -3.51
N ILE A 112 0.52 -17.41 -3.55
CA ILE A 112 -0.12 -16.93 -4.79
C ILE A 112 0.47 -15.62 -5.29
N PHE A 113 1.42 -15.01 -4.58
CA PHE A 113 1.98 -13.70 -4.88
C PHE A 113 3.16 -13.80 -5.83
N ASN A 114 2.90 -14.41 -6.98
CA ASN A 114 3.79 -14.43 -8.14
C ASN A 114 2.94 -14.39 -9.41
N LYS A 115 3.58 -14.04 -10.52
CA LYS A 115 2.91 -13.79 -11.80
C LYS A 115 2.15 -15.00 -12.32
N GLU A 116 2.71 -16.20 -12.17
CA GLU A 116 2.10 -17.44 -12.67
C GLU A 116 0.82 -17.79 -11.90
N GLU A 117 0.84 -17.66 -10.58
CA GLU A 117 -0.32 -17.94 -9.74
C GLU A 117 -1.40 -16.88 -9.88
N GLN A 118 -1.04 -15.60 -9.99
CA GLN A 118 -2.02 -14.53 -10.25
C GLN A 118 -2.72 -14.71 -11.61
N LYS A 119 -1.99 -15.18 -12.64
CA LYS A 119 -2.60 -15.53 -13.94
C LYS A 119 -3.63 -16.66 -13.82
N LYS A 120 -3.39 -17.67 -12.97
CA LYS A 120 -4.34 -18.79 -12.76
C LYS A 120 -5.65 -18.34 -12.11
N LEU A 121 -5.64 -17.24 -11.37
CA LEU A 121 -6.84 -16.64 -10.77
C LEU A 121 -7.72 -15.90 -11.80
N GLY A 122 -7.23 -15.71 -13.04
CA GLY A 122 -7.99 -15.10 -14.13
C GLY A 122 -8.47 -13.70 -13.78
N LYS A 123 -9.79 -13.46 -13.87
CA LYS A 123 -10.41 -12.15 -13.58
C LYS A 123 -10.29 -11.71 -12.12
N PHE A 124 -9.95 -12.62 -11.20
CA PHE A 124 -9.73 -12.33 -9.78
C PHE A 124 -8.25 -12.12 -9.45
N GLY A 125 -7.37 -12.25 -10.44
CA GLY A 125 -5.94 -12.01 -10.31
C GLY A 125 -5.63 -10.52 -10.21
N ILE A 126 -4.59 -10.19 -9.45
CA ILE A 126 -4.01 -8.86 -9.39
C ILE A 126 -3.20 -8.64 -10.66
N ILE A 127 -3.56 -7.62 -11.42
CA ILE A 127 -2.80 -7.14 -12.57
C ILE A 127 -1.95 -5.95 -12.11
N LEU A 128 -0.66 -5.95 -12.45
CA LEU A 128 0.26 -4.84 -12.20
C LEU A 128 0.30 -3.92 -13.42
N GLU A 129 0.51 -2.62 -13.18
CA GLU A 129 0.50 -1.62 -14.25
C GLU A 129 1.85 -1.57 -15.00
N LYS A 130 2.97 -1.69 -14.29
CA LYS A 130 4.31 -1.73 -14.90
C LYS A 130 4.88 -3.15 -14.91
N ASN A 131 5.93 -3.33 -15.73
CA ASN A 131 6.78 -4.52 -15.66
C ASN A 131 7.80 -4.31 -14.54
N TRP A 132 7.68 -5.12 -13.49
CA TRP A 132 8.55 -5.07 -12.32
C TRP A 132 9.50 -6.26 -12.33
N SER A 133 10.61 -6.17 -11.60
CA SER A 133 11.43 -7.35 -11.34
C SER A 133 10.62 -8.37 -10.54
N LYS A 134 10.98 -9.66 -10.62
CA LYS A 134 10.25 -10.73 -9.89
C LYS A 134 10.13 -10.46 -8.39
N PHE A 135 11.15 -9.85 -7.79
CA PHE A 135 11.13 -9.49 -6.37
C PHE A 135 10.10 -8.40 -6.07
N GLU A 136 10.07 -7.35 -6.88
CA GLU A 136 9.12 -6.23 -6.79
C GLU A 136 7.69 -6.67 -7.12
N GLU A 137 7.50 -7.50 -8.15
CA GLU A 137 6.19 -8.09 -8.50
C GLU A 137 5.57 -8.78 -7.28
N ASN A 138 6.34 -9.61 -6.58
CA ASN A 138 5.86 -10.32 -5.39
C ASN A 138 5.45 -9.36 -4.26
N GLN A 139 6.21 -8.27 -4.04
CA GLN A 139 5.86 -7.25 -3.05
C GLN A 139 4.57 -6.52 -3.43
N LEU A 140 4.39 -6.22 -4.72
CA LEU A 140 3.21 -5.53 -5.22
C LEU A 140 1.97 -6.42 -5.18
N PHE A 141 2.09 -7.72 -5.45
CA PHE A 141 0.99 -8.66 -5.26
C PHE A 141 0.56 -8.75 -3.80
N GLN A 142 1.50 -8.77 -2.85
CA GLN A 142 1.17 -8.71 -1.42
C GLN A 142 0.50 -7.38 -1.05
N PHE A 143 1.03 -6.27 -1.54
CA PHE A 143 0.47 -4.93 -1.32
C PHE A 143 -0.97 -4.85 -1.83
N TRP A 144 -1.22 -5.21 -3.09
CA TRP A 144 -2.54 -5.15 -3.68
C TRP A 144 -3.51 -6.16 -3.08
N ALA A 145 -3.04 -7.32 -2.61
CA ALA A 145 -3.90 -8.24 -1.87
C ALA A 145 -4.38 -7.65 -0.54
N HIS A 146 -3.56 -6.80 0.10
CA HIS A 146 -3.95 -6.06 1.31
C HIS A 146 -4.88 -4.85 1.02
N TYR A 147 -4.69 -4.20 -0.13
CA TYR A 147 -5.44 -3.02 -0.59
C TYR A 147 -6.27 -3.32 -1.84
N MET A 148 -7.03 -4.40 -1.79
CA MET A 148 -7.74 -4.94 -2.95
C MET A 148 -8.91 -4.05 -3.41
N ASP A 149 -9.54 -3.36 -2.45
CA ASP A 149 -10.50 -2.29 -2.69
C ASP A 149 -9.91 -1.23 -3.62
N ILE A 150 -8.76 -0.67 -3.23
CA ILE A 150 -8.07 0.38 -3.98
C ILE A 150 -7.57 -0.17 -5.33
N HIS A 151 -7.02 -1.39 -5.38
CA HIS A 151 -6.56 -2.03 -6.61
C HIS A 151 -7.61 -2.02 -7.73
N PHE A 152 -8.87 -2.25 -7.37
CA PHE A 152 -9.97 -2.25 -8.32
C PHE A 152 -10.48 -0.83 -8.66
N GLU A 153 -10.16 0.20 -7.88
CA GLU A 153 -10.54 1.61 -8.15
C GLU A 153 -9.52 2.33 -9.03
N VAL A 154 -8.28 1.85 -9.07
CA VAL A 154 -7.19 2.51 -9.78
C VAL A 154 -6.73 1.73 -11.01
N SER A 155 -6.35 2.47 -12.04
CA SER A 155 -5.73 1.95 -13.27
C SER A 155 -4.83 3.01 -13.89
N GLY A 156 -3.97 2.61 -14.82
CA GLY A 156 -3.19 3.57 -15.60
C GLY A 156 -2.19 4.35 -14.74
N PRO A 157 -1.97 5.65 -15.03
CA PRO A 157 -0.93 6.45 -14.38
C PRO A 157 -0.99 6.46 -12.84
N ILE A 158 -2.20 6.52 -12.24
CA ILE A 158 -2.35 6.52 -10.78
C ILE A 158 -1.88 5.19 -10.18
N LYS A 159 -2.25 4.07 -10.80
CA LYS A 159 -1.82 2.76 -10.32
C LYS A 159 -0.32 2.56 -10.47
N ALA A 160 0.23 2.93 -11.62
CA ALA A 160 1.66 2.95 -11.89
C ALA A 160 2.43 3.79 -10.86
N PHE A 161 1.90 4.95 -10.47
CA PHE A 161 2.44 5.80 -9.43
C PHE A 161 2.45 5.08 -8.07
N LEU A 162 1.32 4.53 -7.65
CA LEU A 162 1.19 3.84 -6.37
C LEU A 162 2.12 2.61 -6.27
N GLU A 163 2.25 1.82 -7.34
CA GLU A 163 3.20 0.71 -7.39
C GLU A 163 4.64 1.20 -7.20
N THR A 164 5.02 2.27 -7.90
CA THR A 164 6.36 2.87 -7.78
C THR A 164 6.63 3.40 -6.38
N GLN A 165 5.63 4.03 -5.74
CA GLN A 165 5.70 4.51 -4.36
C GLN A 165 5.93 3.37 -3.36
N VAL A 166 5.25 2.23 -3.55
CA VAL A 166 5.40 1.05 -2.71
C VAL A 166 6.82 0.48 -2.82
N ILE A 167 7.33 0.30 -4.04
CA ILE A 167 8.69 -0.21 -4.26
C ILE A 167 9.72 0.71 -3.62
N MET A 168 9.66 2.02 -3.90
CA MET A 168 10.56 3.01 -3.30
C MET A 168 10.52 2.95 -1.77
N THR A 169 9.32 2.90 -1.18
CA THR A 169 9.15 2.82 0.28
C THR A 169 9.77 1.55 0.86
N ASN A 170 9.59 0.41 0.20
CA ASN A 170 10.16 -0.86 0.64
C ASN A 170 11.68 -0.89 0.50
N LEU A 171 12.25 -0.30 -0.56
CA LEU A 171 13.70 -0.15 -0.71
C LEU A 171 14.28 0.71 0.42
N ILE A 172 13.65 1.85 0.75
CA ILE A 172 14.08 2.70 1.88
C ILE A 172 14.02 1.92 3.20
N LYS A 173 12.92 1.21 3.48
CA LYS A 173 12.80 0.40 4.71
C LYS A 173 13.86 -0.69 4.77
N THR A 174 14.16 -1.33 3.65
CA THR A 174 15.14 -2.41 3.57
C THR A 174 16.57 -1.88 3.73
N SER A 175 16.92 -0.77 3.08
CA SER A 175 18.24 -0.16 3.20
C SER A 175 18.55 0.26 4.64
N VAL A 176 17.56 0.80 5.37
CA VAL A 176 17.69 1.12 6.81
C VAL A 176 17.92 -0.14 7.65
N LYS A 177 17.16 -1.22 7.41
CA LYS A 177 17.35 -2.49 8.14
C LYS A 177 18.72 -3.09 7.89
N VAL A 178 19.13 -3.18 6.62
CA VAL A 178 20.42 -3.73 6.22
C VAL A 178 21.57 -2.89 6.78
N SER A 179 21.48 -1.56 6.73
CA SER A 179 22.51 -0.68 7.29
C SER A 179 22.75 -0.93 8.79
N LYS A 180 21.70 -1.21 9.57
CA LYS A 180 21.83 -1.55 10.99
C LYS A 180 22.50 -2.90 11.23
N VAL A 181 22.25 -3.88 10.37
CA VAL A 181 22.92 -5.19 10.43
C VAL A 181 24.38 -5.07 10.02
N LEU A 182 24.68 -4.30 8.96
CA LEU A 182 26.05 -4.12 8.49
C LEU A 182 26.95 -3.35 9.46
N GLN A 183 26.39 -2.46 10.30
CA GLN A 183 27.14 -1.87 11.42
C GLN A 183 27.70 -2.92 12.40
N THR A 184 27.20 -4.16 12.36
CA THR A 184 27.62 -5.26 13.24
C THR A 184 28.50 -6.29 12.55
N VAL A 185 28.74 -6.16 11.23
CA VAL A 185 29.55 -7.10 10.45
C VAL A 185 30.60 -6.29 9.68
N ASP A 186 31.84 -6.34 10.15
CA ASP A 186 32.95 -5.49 9.69
C ASP A 186 33.34 -5.69 8.21
N GLU A 187 32.82 -6.74 7.57
CA GLU A 187 33.12 -7.03 6.17
C GLU A 187 31.82 -7.37 5.41
N VAL A 188 31.67 -6.69 4.26
CA VAL A 188 30.76 -6.98 3.12
C VAL A 188 29.46 -6.15 3.00
N PHE A 189 29.28 -5.63 1.77
CA PHE A 189 28.09 -5.10 1.08
C PHE A 189 27.86 -3.58 0.90
N PRO A 190 28.88 -2.76 0.54
CA PRO A 190 28.63 -1.43 -0.05
C PRO A 190 27.73 -1.48 -1.30
N ILE A 191 27.92 -2.52 -2.13
CA ILE A 191 27.26 -2.67 -3.45
C ILE A 191 25.73 -2.69 -3.33
N PHE A 192 25.17 -3.37 -2.32
CA PHE A 192 23.71 -3.43 -2.14
C PHE A 192 23.12 -2.07 -1.78
N LEU A 193 23.78 -1.34 -0.87
CA LEU A 193 23.33 -0.01 -0.45
C LEU A 193 23.44 0.99 -1.60
N ASP A 194 24.52 0.94 -2.38
CA ASP A 194 24.70 1.80 -3.56
C ASP A 194 23.62 1.53 -4.61
N TRP A 195 23.37 0.26 -4.94
CA TRP A 195 22.29 -0.13 -5.86
C TRP A 195 20.90 0.30 -5.36
N CYS A 196 20.63 0.13 -4.06
CA CYS A 196 19.38 0.60 -3.45
C CYS A 196 19.23 2.11 -3.57
N ASN A 197 20.29 2.88 -3.29
CA ASN A 197 20.24 4.35 -3.35
C ASN A 197 19.96 4.83 -4.78
N VAL A 198 20.63 4.26 -5.78
CA VAL A 198 20.38 4.59 -7.20
C VAL A 198 18.92 4.28 -7.58
N SER A 199 18.40 3.13 -7.16
CA SER A 199 17.02 2.72 -7.45
C SER A 199 16.01 3.64 -6.76
N ILE A 200 16.25 4.01 -5.50
CA ILE A 200 15.42 4.96 -4.74
C ILE A 200 15.39 6.33 -5.44
N LEU A 201 16.55 6.85 -5.86
CA LEU A 201 16.63 8.13 -6.58
C LEU A 201 15.87 8.08 -7.90
N THR A 202 16.05 7.00 -8.68
CA THR A 202 15.35 6.82 -9.96
C THR A 202 13.83 6.80 -9.77
N HIS A 203 13.32 6.05 -8.79
CA HIS A 203 11.89 6.04 -8.50
C HIS A 203 11.38 7.37 -7.98
N ARG A 204 12.14 8.05 -7.11
CA ARG A 204 11.83 9.38 -6.59
C ARG A 204 11.65 10.39 -7.73
N GLU A 205 12.61 10.45 -8.64
CA GLU A 205 12.54 11.36 -9.80
C GLU A 205 11.33 11.05 -10.70
N SER A 206 11.07 9.77 -10.97
CA SER A 206 9.87 9.35 -11.71
C SER A 206 8.60 9.83 -11.03
N LEU A 207 8.45 9.61 -9.72
CA LEU A 207 7.25 10.01 -8.98
C LEU A 207 7.07 11.53 -8.95
N VAL A 208 8.15 12.29 -8.73
CA VAL A 208 8.08 13.76 -8.75
C VAL A 208 7.66 14.27 -10.13
N ASN A 209 8.18 13.68 -11.21
CA ASN A 209 7.78 14.02 -12.56
C ASN A 209 6.32 13.65 -12.84
N ASP A 210 5.86 12.48 -12.38
CA ASP A 210 4.47 12.06 -12.51
C ASP A 210 3.51 13.08 -11.87
N ILE A 211 3.81 13.59 -10.67
CA ILE A 211 2.98 14.61 -10.00
C ILE A 211 2.92 15.92 -10.79
N LYS A 212 4.05 16.36 -11.36
CA LYS A 212 4.11 17.59 -12.16
C LYS A 212 3.27 17.48 -13.44
N LEU A 213 3.19 16.29 -14.01
CA LEU A 213 2.42 16.02 -15.23
C LEU A 213 0.93 15.77 -14.96
N MET A 214 0.56 15.35 -13.74
CA MET A 214 -0.83 15.08 -13.38
C MET A 214 -1.71 16.34 -13.41
N ASN A 215 -2.89 16.21 -14.00
CA ASN A 215 -3.91 17.25 -13.92
C ASN A 215 -4.53 17.31 -12.50
N GLY A 216 -5.37 18.32 -12.25
CA GLY A 216 -5.95 18.53 -10.92
C GLY A 216 -6.90 17.41 -10.46
N SER A 217 -7.62 16.78 -11.37
CA SER A 217 -8.52 15.67 -11.07
C SER A 217 -7.75 14.40 -10.72
N GLU A 218 -6.73 14.07 -11.51
CA GLU A 218 -5.83 12.93 -11.27
C GLU A 218 -5.12 13.06 -9.92
N PHE A 219 -4.55 14.24 -9.64
CA PHE A 219 -3.89 14.50 -8.38
C PHE A 219 -4.87 14.44 -7.21
N SER A 220 -6.08 14.97 -7.34
CA SER A 220 -7.10 14.91 -6.28
C SER A 220 -7.51 13.47 -5.97
N ASN A 221 -7.68 12.64 -7.01
CA ASN A 221 -7.94 11.22 -6.86
C ASN A 221 -6.77 10.53 -6.13
N LEU A 222 -5.54 10.66 -6.64
CA LEU A 222 -4.35 10.11 -6.01
C LEU A 222 -4.24 10.54 -4.55
N PHE A 223 -4.39 11.83 -4.26
CA PHE A 223 -4.31 12.40 -2.91
C PHE A 223 -5.32 11.78 -1.96
N SER A 224 -6.56 11.55 -2.41
CA SER A 224 -7.61 10.94 -1.59
C SER A 224 -7.28 9.50 -1.16
N LEU A 225 -6.52 8.77 -1.99
CA LEU A 225 -6.11 7.39 -1.71
C LEU A 225 -4.98 7.31 -0.66
N GLN A 226 -4.17 8.36 -0.53
CA GLN A 226 -2.94 8.33 0.26
C GLN A 226 -3.19 8.10 1.76
N SER A 227 -4.28 8.61 2.33
CA SER A 227 -4.61 8.39 3.74
C SER A 227 -4.90 6.93 4.08
N SER A 228 -5.30 6.13 3.08
CA SER A 228 -5.68 4.73 3.26
C SER A 228 -4.51 3.76 3.10
N LEU A 229 -3.36 4.23 2.61
CA LEU A 229 -2.20 3.40 2.30
C LEU A 229 -1.10 3.53 3.37
N TYR A 230 -0.46 2.44 3.76
CA TYR A 230 0.65 2.50 4.74
C TYR A 230 1.85 3.29 4.21
N CYS A 231 2.03 3.34 2.89
CA CYS A 231 3.09 4.09 2.21
C CYS A 231 2.63 5.47 1.76
N GLY A 232 1.39 5.86 2.08
CA GLY A 232 0.83 7.10 1.63
C GLY A 232 1.28 8.30 2.45
N PHE A 233 1.29 9.47 1.79
CA PHE A 233 1.60 10.74 2.43
C PHE A 233 0.34 11.39 2.99
N GLN A 234 0.37 11.72 4.27
CA GLN A 234 -0.68 12.48 4.93
C GLN A 234 -0.31 13.96 4.92
N ILE A 235 -1.24 14.78 4.46
CA ILE A 235 -1.16 16.24 4.52
C ILE A 235 -2.25 16.72 5.48
N TYR A 236 -1.86 17.45 6.52
CA TYR A 236 -2.73 17.79 7.65
C TYR A 236 -3.33 19.19 7.59
N GLY A 237 -2.63 20.13 6.95
CA GLY A 237 -3.07 21.51 6.81
C GLY A 237 -4.16 21.68 5.74
N ARG A 238 -4.84 22.82 5.82
CA ARG A 238 -5.86 23.23 4.84
C ARG A 238 -5.18 24.01 3.72
N TRP A 239 -4.75 23.28 2.71
CA TRP A 239 -4.01 23.82 1.58
C TRP A 239 -4.85 23.79 0.30
N ASN A 240 -4.63 24.75 -0.59
CA ASN A 240 -5.18 24.67 -1.94
C ASN A 240 -4.49 23.58 -2.77
N LEU A 241 -4.98 23.32 -3.97
CA LEU A 241 -4.50 22.21 -4.81
C LEU A 241 -2.99 22.32 -5.13
N GLU A 242 -2.53 23.51 -5.52
CA GLU A 242 -1.13 23.76 -5.88
C GLU A 242 -0.20 23.64 -4.68
N GLU A 243 -0.64 24.14 -3.53
CA GLU A 243 0.09 23.98 -2.26
C GLU A 243 0.17 22.51 -1.85
N LYS A 244 -0.91 21.73 -2.01
CA LYS A 244 -0.89 20.27 -1.76
C LYS A 244 0.09 19.57 -2.69
N LYS A 245 0.09 19.90 -4.00
CA LYS A 245 1.06 19.36 -4.96
C LYS A 245 2.50 19.65 -4.52
N LYS A 246 2.79 20.91 -4.18
CA LYS A 246 4.11 21.34 -3.68
C LYS A 246 4.54 20.56 -2.43
N ILE A 247 3.65 20.40 -1.45
CA ILE A 247 3.90 19.61 -0.24
C ILE A 247 4.14 18.14 -0.59
N PHE A 248 3.36 17.58 -1.49
CA PHE A 248 3.46 16.18 -1.90
C PHE A 248 4.76 15.89 -2.66
N GLU A 249 5.16 16.75 -3.60
CA GLU A 249 6.46 16.69 -4.29
C GLU A 249 7.63 16.76 -3.31
N PHE A 250 7.51 17.61 -2.29
CA PHE A 250 8.51 17.69 -1.23
C PHE A 250 8.59 16.37 -0.46
N TRP A 251 7.46 15.80 -0.02
CA TRP A 251 7.49 14.54 0.73
C TRP A 251 7.98 13.35 -0.08
N LEU A 252 7.71 13.32 -1.39
CA LEU A 252 8.34 12.36 -2.30
C LEU A 252 9.85 12.53 -2.32
N SER A 253 10.32 13.76 -2.49
CA SER A 253 11.75 14.10 -2.53
C SER A 253 12.46 13.73 -1.23
N TYR A 254 11.78 13.88 -0.09
CA TYR A 254 12.31 13.59 1.25
C TYR A 254 11.59 12.41 1.92
N THR A 255 11.29 11.35 1.15
CA THR A 255 10.50 10.19 1.65
C THR A 255 11.12 9.55 2.89
N THR A 256 12.45 9.43 2.95
CA THR A 256 13.16 8.87 4.11
C THR A 256 12.85 9.67 5.38
N LEU A 257 12.94 11.01 5.30
CA LEU A 257 12.60 11.90 6.41
C LEU A 257 11.12 11.77 6.79
N TYR A 258 10.22 11.77 5.80
CA TYR A 258 8.79 11.59 6.05
C TYR A 258 8.52 10.31 6.84
N LEU A 259 9.08 9.16 6.42
CA LEU A 259 8.89 7.88 7.10
C LEU A 259 9.44 7.88 8.52
N GLN A 260 10.58 8.54 8.76
CA GLN A 260 11.15 8.66 10.10
C GLN A 260 10.27 9.52 11.01
N LEU A 261 9.74 10.65 10.51
CA LEU A 261 8.83 11.53 11.26
C LEU A 261 7.47 10.86 11.52
N TYR A 262 6.92 10.15 10.53
CA TYR A 262 5.64 9.47 10.64
C TYR A 262 5.63 8.40 11.75
N ASN A 263 6.75 7.69 11.92
CA ASN A 263 6.91 6.70 12.98
C ASN A 263 7.22 7.31 14.36
N SER A 264 7.42 8.64 14.46
CA SER A 264 7.65 9.33 15.72
C SER A 264 6.34 9.68 16.43
N ARG A 265 6.29 9.57 17.78
CA ARG A 265 5.09 9.86 18.60
C ARG A 265 4.60 11.32 18.53
N GLN A 266 5.33 12.24 17.89
CA GLN A 266 5.02 13.67 17.83
C GLN A 266 4.52 14.14 16.45
N SER A 267 4.02 13.23 15.61
CA SER A 267 3.85 13.42 14.16
C SER A 267 3.05 14.66 13.74
N ARG A 268 1.84 14.86 14.26
CA ARG A 268 0.88 15.79 13.64
C ARG A 268 1.29 17.27 13.66
N THR A 269 1.67 17.81 14.82
CA THR A 269 2.07 19.23 14.93
C THR A 269 3.32 19.50 14.10
N TRP A 270 4.26 18.54 14.06
CA TRP A 270 5.44 18.61 13.23
C TRP A 270 5.10 18.64 11.74
N PHE A 271 4.20 17.77 11.27
CA PHE A 271 3.75 17.80 9.88
C PHE A 271 3.10 19.13 9.51
N CYS A 272 2.18 19.65 10.32
CA CYS A 272 1.57 20.96 10.04
C CYS A 272 2.62 22.08 9.94
N ASN A 273 3.61 22.09 10.84
CA ASN A 273 4.67 23.10 10.80
C ASN A 273 5.55 22.93 9.56
N MET A 274 5.95 21.70 9.23
CA MET A 274 6.72 21.40 8.02
C MET A 274 5.97 21.81 6.76
N GLU A 275 4.69 21.50 6.65
CA GLU A 275 3.83 21.92 5.54
C GLU A 275 3.80 23.43 5.36
N ASN A 276 3.69 24.19 6.46
CA ASN A 276 3.80 25.65 6.42
C ASN A 276 5.16 26.11 5.86
N LEU A 277 6.26 25.51 6.28
CA LEU A 277 7.60 25.85 5.76
C LEU A 277 7.74 25.47 4.29
N ILE A 278 7.24 24.30 3.88
CA ILE A 278 7.29 23.87 2.47
C ILE A 278 6.57 24.87 1.58
N VAL A 279 5.38 25.33 2.00
CA VAL A 279 4.62 26.30 1.22
C VAL A 279 5.32 27.65 1.18
N ARG A 280 5.81 28.15 2.33
CA ARG A 280 6.28 29.54 2.48
C ARG A 280 7.77 29.76 2.18
N ASP A 281 8.61 28.77 2.44
CA ASP A 281 10.07 28.91 2.44
C ASP A 281 10.79 27.60 2.08
N LEU A 282 10.43 27.06 0.92
CA LEU A 282 10.94 25.79 0.43
C LEU A 282 12.46 25.78 0.26
N ASP A 283 13.04 26.87 -0.24
CA ASP A 283 14.47 26.90 -0.59
C ASP A 283 15.36 26.85 0.64
N ASN A 284 15.05 27.62 1.69
CA ASN A 284 15.78 27.54 2.96
C ASN A 284 15.59 26.18 3.64
N LEU A 285 14.39 25.59 3.53
CA LEU A 285 14.15 24.24 4.06
C LEU A 285 15.01 23.19 3.33
N LYS A 286 15.10 23.26 2.00
CA LYS A 286 15.95 22.37 1.20
C LYS A 286 17.42 22.50 1.59
N LEU A 287 17.94 23.72 1.76
CA LEU A 287 19.31 23.93 2.24
C LEU A 287 19.61 23.24 3.58
N VAL A 288 18.66 23.28 4.52
CA VAL A 288 18.80 22.59 5.82
C VAL A 288 18.71 21.06 5.68
N LEU A 289 17.98 20.56 4.67
CA LEU A 289 17.77 19.13 4.45
C LEU A 289 18.83 18.47 3.56
N ASP A 290 19.48 19.21 2.68
CA ASP A 290 20.60 18.70 1.88
C ASP A 290 21.83 18.40 2.78
N ASP A 291 21.96 19.15 3.88
CA ASP A 291 22.85 18.81 5.00
C ASP A 291 22.45 17.49 5.70
N PHE A 292 21.16 17.16 5.71
CA PHE A 292 20.60 16.01 6.42
C PHE A 292 20.71 14.69 5.65
N GLU A 293 20.52 14.68 4.33
CA GLU A 293 20.67 13.43 3.54
C GLU A 293 22.06 12.80 3.73
N LYS A 294 23.06 13.58 4.15
CA LYS A 294 24.41 13.12 4.52
C LYS A 294 24.48 12.42 5.89
N GLU A 295 23.64 12.78 6.86
CA GLU A 295 23.68 12.26 8.25
C GLU A 295 22.92 10.91 8.43
N LYS A 296 22.17 10.42 7.42
CA LYS A 296 21.42 9.14 7.34
C LYS A 296 20.36 8.86 8.43
N GLU A 297 20.43 9.48 9.61
CA GLU A 297 19.44 9.37 10.70
C GLU A 297 19.07 10.74 11.28
N ILE A 298 17.82 10.89 11.77
CA ILE A 298 17.38 12.10 12.48
C ILE A 298 18.17 12.27 13.77
N SER A 299 19.19 13.12 13.71
CA SER A 299 19.99 13.48 14.88
C SER A 299 19.27 14.52 15.75
N LYS A 300 19.54 14.51 17.07
CA LYS A 300 19.07 15.59 17.98
C LYS A 300 19.52 16.97 17.48
N LYS A 301 20.67 17.05 16.81
CA LYS A 301 21.21 18.24 16.16
C LYS A 301 20.32 18.71 15.01
N MET A 302 19.85 17.79 14.14
CA MET A 302 18.91 18.10 13.06
C MET A 302 17.59 18.63 13.61
N MET A 303 17.01 17.95 14.60
CA MET A 303 15.76 18.40 15.23
C MET A 303 15.93 19.81 15.83
N ASN A 304 17.08 20.10 16.44
CA ASN A 304 17.39 21.43 16.93
C ASN A 304 17.54 22.46 15.81
N LYS A 305 18.16 22.12 14.66
CA LYS A 305 18.24 23.00 13.48
C LYS A 305 16.83 23.33 12.94
N LEU A 306 15.98 22.31 12.77
CA LEU A 306 14.60 22.49 12.34
C LEU A 306 13.80 23.35 13.35
N LEU A 307 13.93 23.07 14.66
CA LEU A 307 13.30 23.89 15.71
C LEU A 307 13.73 25.35 15.66
N LYS A 308 15.03 25.62 15.45
CA LYS A 308 15.52 26.99 15.29
C LYS A 308 14.89 27.68 14.08
N LEU A 309 14.86 27.00 12.93
CA LEU A 309 14.24 27.51 11.72
C LEU A 309 12.74 27.78 11.92
N PHE A 310 12.03 26.90 12.63
CA PHE A 310 10.63 27.12 13.03
C PHE A 310 10.47 28.36 13.92
N GLN A 311 11.34 28.54 14.91
CA GLN A 311 11.29 29.68 15.83
C GLN A 311 11.58 31.01 15.13
N GLU A 312 12.58 31.03 14.24
CA GLU A 312 12.95 32.21 13.45
C GLU A 312 11.80 32.64 12.53
N LYS A 313 11.18 31.69 11.82
CA LYS A 313 10.07 31.99 10.91
C LYS A 313 8.77 32.33 11.63
N LYS A 314 8.50 31.72 12.79
CA LYS A 314 7.36 32.12 13.64
C LYS A 314 7.47 33.58 14.08
N ARG A 315 8.67 34.08 14.37
CA ARG A 315 8.90 35.49 14.76
C ARG A 315 8.71 36.48 13.62
N GLN A 316 8.83 36.04 12.35
CA GLN A 316 8.60 36.89 11.18
C GLN A 316 7.11 37.06 10.83
N LEU A 317 6.22 36.32 11.50
CA LEU A 317 4.78 36.27 11.24
C LEU A 317 3.93 36.98 12.30
N ILE A 318 4.57 37.50 13.36
CA ILE A 318 3.96 38.30 14.44
C ILE A 318 4.41 39.74 14.23
#